data_AF-A0A9X2E2Z2-F1
#
_entry.id   AF-A0A9X2E2Z2-F1
#
_cell.length_a   1.000
_cell.length_b   1.000
_cell.length_c   1.000
_cell.angle_alpha   90.00
_cell.angle_beta   90.00
_cell.angle_gamma   90.00
#
_symmetry.space_group_name_H-M   'P 1'
#
loop_
_entity.id
_entity.type
_entity.pdbx_description
1 polymer ?
#
loop_
_entity_poly.entity_id
_entity_poly.type
_entity_poly.pdbx_seq_one_letter_code
_entity_poly.pdbx_strand_id
1 'polypeptide(L)'
;MTAALTDLGLLRELEPVAERHLDDHLRQAKAWHPHDYVPWGDGRNFAALGGIDWEPGQSRTRISHRNTGTACAEPVAERMLQRIATDENLHMVFYRNISAAALDLPPDAMLRAITEVVTRFQMPGLTQPNFRRDAVLLAEHGSYDVRQHLDGVLRPVLRAWNVFERTDLRGDGVRARDELGCYLDELAAQARRFEEGRERAPAREAARAERAGTA
;
A
#
# COMPACT_ATOMS: atom_id res chain seq x y z
N MET A 1 -23.30 -7.70 30.00
CA MET A 1 -22.28 -8.57 29.39
C MET A 1 -22.84 -9.04 28.06
N THR A 2 -22.40 -8.46 26.94
CA THR A 2 -22.67 -9.02 25.62
C THR A 2 -21.92 -10.35 25.53
N ALA A 3 -22.62 -11.44 25.22
CA ALA A 3 -21.97 -12.73 25.01
C ALA A 3 -20.95 -12.60 23.87
N ALA A 4 -19.77 -13.20 24.03
CA ALA A 4 -18.79 -13.24 22.95
C ALA A 4 -19.44 -13.92 21.73
N LEU A 5 -19.50 -13.19 20.60
CA LEU A 5 -20.02 -13.74 19.36
C LEU A 5 -19.13 -14.91 18.92
N THR A 6 -19.75 -15.97 18.43
CA THR A 6 -19.02 -17.00 17.68
C THR A 6 -18.62 -16.44 16.31
N ASP A 7 -17.62 -17.05 15.66
CA ASP A 7 -17.20 -16.65 14.31
C ASP A 7 -18.37 -16.63 13.32
N LEU A 8 -19.24 -17.65 13.38
CA LEU A 8 -20.45 -17.69 12.55
C LEU A 8 -21.45 -16.58 12.89
N GLY A 9 -21.58 -16.22 14.17
CA GLY A 9 -22.38 -15.08 14.60
C GLY A 9 -21.85 -13.77 14.04
N LEU A 10 -20.53 -13.55 14.13
CA LEU A 10 -19.87 -12.38 13.57
C LEU A 10 -20.08 -12.27 12.05
N LEU A 11 -19.96 -13.37 11.31
CA LEU A 11 -20.19 -13.37 9.86
C LEU A 11 -21.63 -12.98 9.51
N ARG A 12 -22.62 -13.45 10.26
CA ARG A 12 -24.04 -13.09 10.04
C ARG A 12 -24.31 -11.61 10.33
N GLU A 13 -23.70 -11.06 11.37
CA GLU A 13 -23.82 -9.63 11.69
C GLU A 13 -23.16 -8.75 10.61
N LEU A 14 -22.04 -9.21 10.03
CA LEU A 14 -21.32 -8.50 8.98
C LEU A 14 -21.91 -8.68 7.59
N GLU A 15 -22.70 -9.72 7.34
CA GLU A 15 -23.25 -10.05 6.02
C GLU A 15 -24.00 -8.86 5.37
N PRO A 16 -24.95 -8.18 6.04
CA PRO A 16 -25.62 -7.02 5.45
C PRO A 16 -24.69 -5.83 5.19
N VAL A 17 -23.60 -5.70 5.95
CA VAL A 17 -22.59 -4.65 5.74
C VAL A 17 -21.76 -4.99 4.50
N ALA A 18 -21.35 -6.25 4.39
CA ALA A 18 -20.59 -6.76 3.26
C ALA A 18 -21.38 -6.66 1.96
N GLU A 19 -22.66 -7.06 1.96
CA GLU A 19 -23.57 -6.94 0.81
C GLU A 19 -23.64 -5.49 0.32
N ARG A 20 -23.98 -4.54 1.20
CA ARG A 20 -24.09 -3.12 0.82
C ARG A 20 -22.81 -2.58 0.21
N HIS A 21 -21.66 -2.86 0.82
CA HIS A 21 -20.39 -2.35 0.32
C HIS A 21 -19.90 -3.08 -0.94
N LEU A 22 -20.28 -4.34 -1.12
CA LEU A 22 -20.03 -5.07 -2.36
C LEU A 22 -20.86 -4.45 -3.50
N ASP A 23 -22.13 -4.18 -3.26
CA ASP A 23 -22.99 -3.52 -4.23
C ASP A 23 -22.49 -2.12 -4.58
N ASP A 24 -22.05 -1.34 -3.59
CA ASP A 24 -21.43 -0.03 -3.80
C ASP A 24 -20.14 -0.12 -4.61
N HIS A 25 -19.32 -1.14 -4.34
CA HIS A 25 -18.11 -1.43 -5.10
C HIS A 25 -18.46 -1.74 -6.57
N LEU A 26 -19.36 -2.70 -6.81
CA LEU A 26 -19.76 -3.14 -8.14
C LEU A 26 -20.42 -2.01 -8.95
N ARG A 27 -21.20 -1.13 -8.30
CA ARG A 27 -21.82 0.02 -8.95
C ARG A 27 -20.81 1.07 -9.42
N GLN A 28 -19.70 1.22 -8.68
CA GLN A 28 -18.64 2.18 -9.01
C GLN A 28 -17.58 1.61 -9.94
N ALA A 29 -17.34 0.31 -9.87
CA ALA A 29 -16.41 -0.40 -10.72
C ALA A 29 -16.80 -0.23 -12.19
N LYS A 30 -15.86 0.27 -13.00
CA LYS A 30 -16.03 0.40 -14.45
C LYS A 30 -15.15 -0.63 -15.12
N ALA A 31 -15.76 -1.56 -15.83
CA ALA A 31 -15.02 -2.52 -16.63
C ALA A 31 -14.09 -1.77 -17.61
N TRP A 32 -12.84 -2.23 -17.67
CA TRP A 32 -11.84 -1.79 -18.63
C TRP A 32 -10.97 -2.99 -18.96
N HIS A 33 -10.40 -3.01 -20.17
CA HIS A 33 -9.51 -4.06 -20.57
C HIS A 33 -8.14 -3.48 -20.93
N PRO A 34 -7.02 -4.15 -20.57
CA PRO A 34 -5.69 -3.66 -20.93
C PRO A 34 -5.52 -3.39 -22.43
N HIS A 35 -6.18 -4.18 -23.29
CA HIS A 35 -6.12 -4.02 -24.75
C HIS A 35 -6.74 -2.71 -25.26
N ASP A 36 -7.60 -2.04 -24.47
CA ASP A 36 -8.18 -0.73 -24.82
C ASP A 36 -7.15 0.40 -24.80
N TYR A 37 -6.02 0.19 -24.10
CA TYR A 37 -4.99 1.21 -23.88
C TYR A 37 -3.74 1.00 -24.73
N VAL A 38 -3.56 -0.20 -25.31
CA VAL A 38 -2.39 -0.54 -26.12
C VAL A 38 -2.54 0.07 -27.52
N PRO A 39 -1.61 0.93 -27.97
CA PRO A 39 -1.63 1.46 -29.33
C PRO A 39 -1.13 0.39 -30.30
N TRP A 40 -1.99 -0.55 -30.67
CA TRP A 40 -1.64 -1.69 -31.54
C TRP A 40 -1.01 -1.27 -32.88
N GLY A 41 -1.35 -0.08 -33.38
CA GLY A 41 -0.75 0.50 -34.60
C GLY A 41 0.75 0.81 -34.49
N ASP A 42 1.28 0.95 -33.27
CA ASP A 42 2.70 1.19 -33.01
C ASP A 42 3.48 -0.12 -32.79
N GLY A 43 2.79 -1.27 -32.83
CA GLY A 43 3.37 -2.58 -32.63
C GLY A 43 4.45 -2.89 -33.67
N ARG A 44 5.61 -3.35 -33.20
CA ARG A 44 6.70 -3.87 -34.04
C ARG A 44 7.02 -5.30 -33.64
N ASN A 45 7.54 -6.06 -34.59
CA ASN A 45 8.02 -7.41 -34.34
C ASN A 45 9.16 -7.40 -33.31
N PHE A 46 9.34 -8.49 -32.57
CA PHE A 46 10.57 -8.72 -31.80
C PHE A 46 11.76 -8.96 -32.74
N ALA A 47 13.00 -8.85 -32.26
CA ALA A 47 14.19 -8.97 -33.11
C ALA A 47 14.25 -10.31 -33.86
N ALA A 48 13.77 -11.40 -33.23
CA ALA A 48 13.64 -12.72 -33.84
C ALA A 48 12.70 -12.77 -35.07
N LEU A 49 11.81 -11.78 -35.22
CA LEU A 49 10.87 -11.63 -36.34
C LEU A 49 11.17 -10.36 -37.16
N GLY A 50 12.39 -9.82 -37.06
CA GLY A 50 12.86 -8.68 -37.84
C GLY A 50 12.57 -7.30 -37.25
N GLY A 51 12.32 -7.18 -35.94
CA GLY A 51 12.17 -5.89 -35.26
C GLY A 51 13.12 -5.68 -34.07
N ILE A 52 12.65 -5.23 -32.91
CA ILE A 52 13.50 -4.71 -31.81
C ILE A 52 13.12 -5.40 -30.49
N ASP A 53 14.10 -5.76 -29.65
CA ASP A 53 13.87 -6.46 -28.38
C ASP A 53 13.45 -5.53 -27.23
N TRP A 54 12.94 -6.15 -26.16
CA TRP A 54 12.35 -5.51 -24.99
C TRP A 54 13.38 -5.05 -23.93
N GLU A 55 13.04 -4.03 -23.12
CA GLU A 55 13.89 -3.43 -22.07
C GLU A 55 13.23 -3.39 -20.65
N PRO A 56 14.00 -3.53 -19.55
CA PRO A 56 13.52 -3.90 -18.20
C PRO A 56 12.61 -2.93 -17.40
N GLY A 57 12.24 -1.77 -17.93
CA GLY A 57 11.70 -0.64 -17.15
C GLY A 57 10.22 -0.69 -16.73
N GLN A 58 9.51 -1.81 -16.86
CA GLN A 58 8.03 -1.81 -16.89
C GLN A 58 7.35 -2.57 -15.71
N SER A 59 7.24 -2.02 -14.48
CA SER A 59 6.28 -2.54 -13.44
C SER A 59 6.13 -1.74 -12.11
N ARG A 60 4.96 -1.90 -11.41
CA ARG A 60 4.67 -1.94 -9.92
C ARG A 60 3.61 -0.95 -9.31
N THR A 61 3.15 -1.24 -8.06
CA THR A 61 1.78 -1.36 -7.41
C THR A 61 1.06 -0.16 -6.72
N ARG A 62 -0.29 -0.10 -6.60
CA ARG A 62 -1.18 1.06 -6.21
C ARG A 62 -0.60 2.47 -5.89
N ILE A 63 0.05 2.69 -4.73
CA ILE A 63 0.74 3.98 -4.45
C ILE A 63 1.92 4.13 -5.39
N SER A 64 2.69 3.06 -5.52
CA SER A 64 3.57 2.87 -6.67
C SER A 64 2.79 2.94 -7.98
N HIS A 65 1.59 2.39 -8.25
CA HIS A 65 0.94 2.56 -9.56
C HIS A 65 0.70 4.04 -9.89
N ARG A 66 0.19 4.83 -8.94
CA ARG A 66 0.01 6.27 -9.16
C ARG A 66 1.34 7.00 -9.32
N ASN A 67 2.30 6.77 -8.42
CA ASN A 67 3.60 7.46 -8.44
C ASN A 67 4.47 7.01 -9.62
N THR A 68 4.45 5.72 -9.95
CA THR A 68 5.06 5.07 -11.12
C THR A 68 4.41 5.59 -12.39
N GLY A 69 3.10 5.81 -12.44
CA GLY A 69 2.44 6.44 -13.60
C GLY A 69 3.04 7.81 -13.91
N THR A 70 3.16 8.67 -12.90
CA THR A 70 3.85 9.97 -13.06
C THR A 70 5.34 9.79 -13.40
N ALA A 71 6.03 8.84 -12.76
CA ALA A 71 7.46 8.63 -12.96
C ALA A 71 7.81 8.00 -14.33
N CYS A 72 6.90 7.22 -14.93
CA CYS A 72 7.10 6.61 -16.24
C CYS A 72 7.20 7.65 -17.36
N ALA A 73 6.63 8.84 -17.16
CA ALA A 73 6.56 9.90 -18.17
C ALA A 73 6.05 9.41 -19.55
N GLU A 74 5.23 8.35 -19.55
CA GLU A 74 4.68 7.71 -20.73
C GLU A 74 3.15 7.71 -20.62
N PRO A 75 2.43 8.41 -21.52
CA PRO A 75 0.99 8.63 -21.38
C PRO A 75 0.10 7.37 -21.38
N VAL A 76 0.49 6.27 -22.03
CA VAL A 76 -0.28 5.02 -22.00
C VAL A 76 -0.14 4.34 -20.64
N ALA A 77 1.08 4.18 -20.15
CA ALA A 77 1.40 3.60 -18.86
C ALA A 77 0.76 4.40 -17.72
N GLU A 78 0.82 5.73 -17.76
CA GLU A 78 0.16 6.59 -16.76
C GLU A 78 -1.35 6.32 -16.70
N ARG A 79 -2.02 6.29 -17.86
CA ARG A 79 -3.47 6.03 -17.94
C ARG A 79 -3.84 4.63 -17.44
N MET A 80 -3.07 3.60 -17.82
CA MET A 80 -3.31 2.23 -17.36
C MET A 80 -3.09 2.09 -15.85
N LEU A 81 -1.99 2.63 -15.33
CA LEU A 81 -1.69 2.57 -13.90
C LEU A 81 -2.69 3.38 -13.07
N GLN A 82 -3.24 4.47 -13.61
CA GLN A 82 -4.33 5.21 -12.98
C GLN A 82 -5.62 4.39 -12.90
N ARG A 83 -5.93 3.56 -13.90
CA ARG A 83 -7.07 2.62 -13.83
C ARG A 83 -6.87 1.60 -12.73
N ILE A 84 -5.71 0.95 -12.69
CA ILE A 84 -5.40 -0.03 -11.63
C ILE A 84 -5.47 0.64 -10.25
N ALA A 85 -4.91 1.84 -10.11
CA ALA A 85 -4.95 2.58 -8.86
C ALA A 85 -6.39 2.94 -8.43
N THR A 86 -7.28 3.20 -9.38
CA THR A 86 -8.70 3.48 -9.13
C THR A 86 -9.43 2.25 -8.60
N ASP A 87 -9.24 1.09 -9.23
CA ASP A 87 -9.87 -0.17 -8.80
C ASP A 87 -9.35 -0.59 -7.42
N GLU A 88 -8.04 -0.49 -7.20
CA GLU A 88 -7.41 -0.80 -5.91
C GLU A 88 -7.84 0.15 -4.78
N ASN A 89 -8.30 1.35 -5.12
CA ASN A 89 -8.93 2.24 -4.13
C ASN A 89 -10.34 1.74 -3.76
N LEU A 90 -11.13 1.27 -4.74
CA LEU A 90 -12.44 0.67 -4.47
C LEU A 90 -12.33 -0.60 -3.60
N HIS A 91 -11.33 -1.45 -3.85
CA HIS A 91 -11.06 -2.61 -2.99
C HIS A 91 -10.75 -2.19 -1.55
N MET A 92 -9.87 -1.20 -1.39
CA MET A 92 -9.49 -0.75 -0.05
C MET A 92 -10.66 -0.13 0.69
N VAL A 93 -11.51 0.67 0.04
CA VAL A 93 -12.71 1.23 0.66
C VAL A 93 -13.66 0.11 1.13
N PHE A 94 -13.87 -0.92 0.31
CA PHE A 94 -14.68 -2.08 0.67
C PHE A 94 -14.16 -2.76 1.96
N TYR A 95 -12.89 -3.18 1.96
CA TYR A 95 -12.29 -3.86 3.12
C TYR A 95 -12.25 -2.96 4.36
N ARG A 96 -11.88 -1.68 4.20
CA ARG A 96 -11.85 -0.71 5.29
C ARG A 96 -13.20 -0.58 5.97
N ASN A 97 -14.28 -0.51 5.20
CA ASN A 97 -15.63 -0.31 5.75
C ASN A 97 -16.15 -1.57 6.47
N ILE A 98 -15.87 -2.77 5.94
CA ILE A 98 -16.19 -4.03 6.64
C ILE A 98 -15.43 -4.14 7.95
N SER A 99 -14.12 -3.85 7.94
CA SER A 99 -13.31 -3.85 9.17
C SER A 99 -13.78 -2.80 10.18
N ALA A 100 -14.29 -1.65 9.73
CA ALA A 100 -14.89 -0.65 10.61
C ALA A 100 -16.13 -1.21 11.32
N ALA A 101 -17.03 -1.89 10.61
CA ALA A 101 -18.19 -2.53 11.23
C ALA A 101 -17.79 -3.68 12.16
N ALA A 102 -16.75 -4.45 11.81
CA ALA A 102 -16.22 -5.49 12.69
C ALA A 102 -15.63 -4.93 13.99
N LEU A 103 -15.04 -3.73 13.95
CA LEU A 103 -14.56 -3.05 15.16
C LEU A 103 -15.70 -2.68 16.13
N ASP A 104 -16.94 -2.53 15.65
CA ASP A 104 -18.07 -2.17 16.51
C ASP A 104 -18.75 -3.39 17.17
N LEU A 105 -18.34 -4.61 16.79
CA LEU A 105 -18.91 -5.86 17.30
C LEU A 105 -18.02 -6.46 18.42
N PRO A 106 -16.86 -7.10 18.14
CA PRO A 106 -15.85 -7.40 19.15
C PRO A 106 -14.65 -6.42 19.08
N PRO A 107 -14.75 -5.19 19.62
CA PRO A 107 -13.72 -4.15 19.47
C PRO A 107 -12.34 -4.59 19.96
N ASP A 108 -12.27 -5.29 21.10
CA ASP A 108 -11.00 -5.72 21.68
C ASP A 108 -10.27 -6.76 20.81
N ALA A 109 -11.00 -7.80 20.36
CA ALA A 109 -10.43 -8.85 19.53
C ALA A 109 -10.06 -8.34 18.14
N MET A 110 -10.90 -7.48 17.56
CA MET A 110 -10.64 -6.88 16.25
C MET A 110 -9.43 -5.95 16.29
N LEU A 111 -9.30 -5.11 17.34
CA LEU A 111 -8.12 -4.26 17.48
C LEU A 111 -6.85 -5.08 17.72
N ARG A 112 -6.94 -6.17 18.49
CA ARG A 112 -5.82 -7.10 18.62
C ARG A 112 -5.36 -7.65 17.27
N ALA A 113 -6.29 -8.12 16.45
CA ALA A 113 -5.99 -8.62 15.11
C ALA A 113 -5.39 -7.55 14.19
N ILE A 114 -5.93 -6.33 14.20
CA ILE A 114 -5.38 -5.20 13.43
C ILE A 114 -3.93 -4.93 13.84
N THR A 115 -3.64 -4.84 15.13
CA THR A 115 -2.27 -4.57 15.60
C THR A 115 -1.33 -5.70 15.19
N GLU A 116 -1.74 -6.96 15.27
CA GLU A 116 -0.90 -8.08 14.80
C GLU A 116 -0.61 -8.00 13.30
N VAL A 117 -1.62 -7.70 12.47
CA VAL A 117 -1.45 -7.56 11.03
C VAL A 117 -0.51 -6.40 10.70
N VAL A 118 -0.70 -5.23 11.34
CA VAL A 118 0.12 -4.04 11.09
C VAL A 118 1.56 -4.25 11.52
N THR A 119 1.79 -4.80 12.72
CA THR A 119 3.14 -4.98 13.27
C THR A 119 3.93 -6.09 12.58
N ARG A 120 3.25 -7.08 12.00
CA ARG A 120 3.87 -8.22 11.29
C ARG A 120 3.81 -8.08 9.78
N PHE A 121 3.31 -6.97 9.25
CA PHE A 121 3.17 -6.77 7.82
C PHE A 121 4.51 -6.92 7.11
N GLN A 122 4.51 -7.73 6.04
CA GLN A 122 5.62 -7.86 5.13
C GLN A 122 5.14 -7.55 3.72
N MET A 123 5.97 -6.85 2.95
CA MET A 123 5.64 -6.54 1.58
C MET A 123 5.43 -7.83 0.77
N PRO A 124 4.31 -7.96 0.04
CA PRO A 124 4.13 -9.02 -0.94
C PRO A 124 5.30 -9.00 -1.93
N GLY A 125 5.89 -10.16 -2.17
CA GLY A 125 7.07 -10.29 -3.03
C GLY A 125 8.41 -10.37 -2.28
N LEU A 126 8.43 -10.33 -0.94
CA LEU A 126 9.67 -10.52 -0.15
C LEU A 126 10.43 -11.82 -0.49
N THR A 127 9.72 -12.84 -0.96
CA THR A 127 10.28 -14.13 -1.41
C THR A 127 10.82 -14.10 -2.84
N GLN A 128 10.61 -13.02 -3.60
CA GLN A 128 11.11 -12.89 -4.97
C GLN A 128 12.62 -12.64 -4.99
N PRO A 129 13.34 -13.18 -5.98
CA PRO A 129 14.75 -12.87 -6.18
C PRO A 129 14.99 -11.36 -6.24
N ASN A 130 16.07 -10.89 -5.61
CA ASN A 130 16.47 -9.47 -5.58
C ASN A 130 15.48 -8.47 -4.98
N PHE A 131 14.37 -8.91 -4.37
CA PHE A 131 13.32 -8.01 -3.89
C PHE A 131 13.82 -6.90 -2.96
N ARG A 132 14.76 -7.21 -2.05
CA ARG A 132 15.33 -6.19 -1.14
C ARG A 132 16.02 -5.07 -1.91
N ARG A 133 16.73 -5.39 -2.98
CA ARG A 133 17.40 -4.39 -3.84
C ARG A 133 16.36 -3.55 -4.57
N ASP A 134 15.35 -4.20 -5.18
CA ASP A 134 14.29 -3.50 -5.90
C ASP A 134 13.49 -2.59 -4.97
N ALA A 135 13.21 -3.03 -3.74
CA ALA A 135 12.49 -2.24 -2.74
C ALA A 135 13.28 -0.98 -2.35
N VAL A 136 14.61 -1.06 -2.26
CA VAL A 136 15.46 0.13 -2.02
C VAL A 136 15.37 1.10 -3.20
N LEU A 137 15.42 0.61 -4.44
CA LEU A 137 15.28 1.46 -5.64
C LEU A 137 13.91 2.15 -5.69
N LEU A 138 12.83 1.43 -5.40
CA LEU A 138 11.48 2.00 -5.33
C LEU A 138 11.37 3.10 -4.26
N ALA A 139 12.02 2.90 -3.11
CA ALA A 139 12.04 3.88 -2.03
C ALA A 139 12.90 5.12 -2.37
N GLU A 140 14.03 4.92 -3.05
CA GLU A 140 14.90 6.00 -3.53
C GLU A 140 14.18 6.91 -4.52
N HIS A 141 13.46 6.32 -5.48
CA HIS A 141 12.65 7.04 -6.46
C HIS A 141 11.28 7.51 -5.92
N GLY A 142 11.01 7.38 -4.62
CA GLY A 142 9.78 7.87 -3.99
C GLY A 142 8.51 7.18 -4.49
N SER A 143 8.60 5.97 -5.03
CA SER A 143 7.43 5.19 -5.47
C SER A 143 6.73 4.51 -4.30
N TYR A 144 7.50 3.92 -3.38
CA TYR A 144 7.00 3.37 -2.12
C TYR A 144 8.11 3.31 -1.07
N ASP A 145 7.94 3.99 0.07
CA ASP A 145 8.85 3.97 1.21
C ASP A 145 8.11 3.92 2.55
N VAL A 146 8.86 3.87 3.66
CA VAL A 146 8.30 3.81 5.02
C VAL A 146 7.43 5.03 5.35
N ARG A 147 7.81 6.22 4.86
CA ARG A 147 7.03 7.45 5.05
C ARG A 147 5.68 7.33 4.35
N GLN A 148 5.69 6.93 3.09
CA GLN A 148 4.48 6.76 2.29
C GLN A 148 3.57 5.66 2.83
N HIS A 149 4.14 4.58 3.36
CA HIS A 149 3.35 3.56 4.05
C HIS A 149 2.67 4.12 5.30
N LEU A 150 3.42 4.81 6.17
CA LEU A 150 2.89 5.36 7.42
C LEU A 150 1.79 6.40 7.16
N ASP A 151 2.06 7.39 6.33
CA ASP A 151 1.18 8.55 6.15
C ASP A 151 0.11 8.33 5.07
N GLY A 152 0.39 7.50 4.06
CA GLY A 152 -0.51 7.20 2.95
C GLY A 152 -1.36 5.95 3.13
N VAL A 153 -0.98 5.03 4.02
CA VAL A 153 -1.70 3.76 4.24
C VAL A 153 -2.17 3.63 5.68
N LEU A 154 -1.26 3.61 6.66
CA LEU A 154 -1.62 3.26 8.04
C LEU A 154 -2.45 4.35 8.73
N ARG A 155 -1.91 5.58 8.83
CA ARG A 155 -2.58 6.67 9.56
C ARG A 155 -3.97 7.02 9.02
N PRO A 156 -4.22 7.10 7.69
CA PRO A 156 -5.55 7.38 7.17
C PRO A 156 -6.57 6.30 7.54
N VAL A 157 -6.17 5.02 7.49
CA VAL A 157 -7.06 3.90 7.81
C VAL A 157 -7.36 3.87 9.31
N LEU A 158 -6.34 3.99 10.16
CA LEU A 158 -6.51 4.01 11.63
C LEU A 158 -7.34 5.21 12.10
N ARG A 159 -7.20 6.37 11.44
CA ARG A 159 -8.06 7.54 11.66
C ARG A 159 -9.50 7.28 11.23
N ALA A 160 -9.72 6.66 10.07
CA ALA A 160 -11.07 6.32 9.61
C ALA A 160 -11.80 5.37 10.57
N TRP A 161 -11.06 4.55 11.32
CA TRP A 161 -11.56 3.66 12.35
C TRP A 161 -11.58 4.27 13.76
N ASN A 162 -11.14 5.53 13.92
CA ASN A 162 -11.01 6.25 15.19
C ASN A 162 -10.25 5.47 16.28
N VAL A 163 -9.25 4.66 15.89
CA VAL A 163 -8.62 3.66 16.79
C VAL A 163 -8.10 4.25 18.09
N PHE A 164 -7.51 5.45 18.04
CA PHE A 164 -6.91 6.07 19.21
C PHE A 164 -7.92 6.84 20.08
N GLU A 165 -9.07 7.17 19.50
CA GLU A 165 -10.16 7.89 20.14
C GLU A 165 -11.25 6.94 20.68
N ARG A 166 -11.19 5.64 20.38
CA ARG A 166 -12.13 4.64 20.90
C ARG A 166 -12.12 4.57 22.42
N THR A 167 -13.30 4.67 23.02
CA THR A 167 -13.53 4.61 24.48
C THR A 167 -14.18 3.30 24.92
N ASP A 168 -14.47 2.39 23.99
CA ASP A 168 -15.15 1.11 24.21
C ASP A 168 -14.20 -0.09 24.37
N LEU A 169 -12.89 0.15 24.25
CA LEU A 169 -11.84 -0.85 24.44
C LEU A 169 -11.59 -1.18 25.91
N ARG A 170 -11.28 -2.44 26.19
CA ARG A 170 -11.00 -2.99 27.53
C ARG A 170 -9.89 -4.04 27.46
N GLY A 171 -9.20 -4.26 28.59
CA GLY A 171 -8.26 -5.36 28.74
C GLY A 171 -7.23 -5.44 27.61
N ASP A 172 -7.32 -6.48 26.78
CA ASP A 172 -6.41 -6.71 25.67
C ASP A 172 -6.52 -5.68 24.54
N GLY A 173 -7.72 -5.14 24.27
CA GLY A 173 -7.90 -4.10 23.25
C GLY A 173 -7.13 -2.83 23.57
N VAL A 174 -7.11 -2.41 24.84
CA VAL A 174 -6.32 -1.25 25.28
C VAL A 174 -4.82 -1.51 25.09
N ARG A 175 -4.33 -2.70 25.48
CA ARG A 175 -2.92 -3.08 25.25
C ARG A 175 -2.57 -3.09 23.77
N ALA A 176 -3.43 -3.67 22.93
CA ALA A 176 -3.24 -3.72 21.49
C ALA A 176 -3.20 -2.32 20.87
N ARG A 177 -4.01 -1.37 21.36
CA ARG A 177 -3.96 0.03 20.95
C ARG A 177 -2.62 0.68 21.30
N ASP A 178 -2.15 0.48 22.54
CA ASP A 178 -0.93 1.10 23.03
C ASP A 178 0.31 0.54 22.30
N GLU A 179 0.36 -0.79 22.08
CA GLU A 179 1.37 -1.45 21.24
C GLU A 179 1.38 -0.89 19.81
N LEU A 180 0.20 -0.72 19.21
CA LEU A 180 0.08 -0.13 17.89
C LEU A 180 0.60 1.31 17.87
N GLY A 181 0.28 2.11 18.89
CA GLY A 181 0.80 3.47 19.06
C GLY A 181 2.33 3.49 19.09
N CYS A 182 2.93 2.68 19.96
CA CYS A 182 4.40 2.54 20.03
C CYS A 182 5.03 2.16 18.69
N TYR A 183 4.44 1.19 17.99
CA TYR A 183 4.93 0.76 16.67
C TYR A 183 4.85 1.89 15.62
N LEU A 184 3.78 2.68 15.61
CA LEU A 184 3.66 3.82 14.69
C LEU A 184 4.68 4.91 14.98
N ASP A 185 5.03 5.15 16.25
CA ASP A 185 6.07 6.11 16.64
C ASP A 185 7.46 5.63 16.22
N GLU A 186 7.73 4.33 16.36
CA GLU A 186 8.95 3.70 15.86
C GLU A 186 9.06 3.80 14.34
N LEU A 187 7.99 3.49 13.60
CA LEU A 187 7.93 3.68 12.15
C LEU A 187 8.13 5.13 11.75
N ALA A 188 7.55 6.08 12.48
CA ALA A 188 7.74 7.51 12.23
C ALA A 188 9.20 7.93 12.43
N ALA A 189 9.88 7.38 13.44
CA ALA A 189 11.30 7.61 13.65
C ALA A 189 12.16 6.97 12.56
N GLN A 190 11.80 5.78 12.07
CA GLN A 190 12.46 5.12 10.94
C GLN A 190 12.29 5.94 9.65
N ALA A 191 11.08 6.43 9.37
CA ALA A 191 10.78 7.28 8.22
C ALA A 191 11.65 8.54 8.23
N ARG A 192 11.72 9.26 9.38
CA ARG A 192 12.58 10.45 9.53
C ARG A 192 14.05 10.15 9.23
N ARG A 193 14.60 9.07 9.80
CA ARG A 193 15.99 8.66 9.55
C ARG A 193 16.25 8.32 8.07
N PHE A 194 15.28 7.69 7.41
CA PHE A 194 15.37 7.36 5.99
C PHE A 194 15.38 8.63 5.12
N GLU A 195 14.48 9.58 5.41
CA GLU A 195 14.41 10.87 4.71
C GLU A 195 15.71 11.67 4.87
N GLU A 196 16.21 11.82 6.10
CA GLU A 196 17.50 12.47 6.39
C GLU A 196 18.67 11.78 5.66
N GLY A 197 18.62 10.46 5.54
CA GLY A 197 19.61 9.67 4.79
C GLY A 197 19.57 9.98 3.29
N ARG A 198 18.38 10.06 2.70
CA ARG A 198 18.17 10.36 1.28
C ARG A 198 18.62 11.78 0.95
N GLU A 199 18.31 12.77 1.79
CA GLU A 199 18.75 14.17 1.59
C GLU A 199 20.28 14.33 1.65
N ARG A 200 20.96 13.49 2.45
CA ARG A 200 22.43 13.50 2.58
C ARG A 200 23.15 12.74 1.46
N ALA A 201 22.44 11.92 0.66
CA ALA A 201 23.06 11.09 -0.37
C ALA A 201 23.74 11.91 -1.49
N PRO A 202 23.12 12.96 -2.07
CA PRO A 202 23.76 13.77 -3.12
C PRO A 202 25.06 14.44 -2.65
N ALA A 203 25.08 14.93 -1.40
CA ALA A 203 26.27 15.56 -0.82
C ALA A 203 27.41 14.54 -0.59
N ARG A 204 27.08 13.28 -0.28
CA ARG A 204 28.07 12.20 -0.14
C ARG A 204 28.62 11.76 -1.49
N GLU A 205 27.78 11.68 -2.51
CA GLU A 205 28.21 11.34 -3.88
C GLU A 205 29.10 12.43 -4.47
N ALA A 206 28.73 13.70 -4.30
CA ALA A 206 29.56 14.84 -4.67
C ALA A 206 30.94 14.79 -3.98
N ALA A 207 30.98 14.59 -2.66
CA ALA A 207 32.23 14.48 -1.91
C ALA A 207 33.08 13.26 -2.31
N ARG A 208 32.46 12.16 -2.75
CA ARG A 208 33.16 10.96 -3.22
C ARG A 208 33.71 11.14 -4.64
N ALA A 209 32.97 11.83 -5.52
CA ALA A 209 33.41 12.21 -6.85
C ALA A 209 34.60 13.19 -6.78
N GLU A 210 34.56 14.18 -5.89
CA GLU A 210 35.67 15.11 -5.65
C GLU A 210 36.94 14.39 -5.19
N ARG A 211 36.82 13.42 -4.27
CA ARG A 211 37.94 12.58 -3.80
C ARG A 211 38.49 11.63 -4.86
N ALA A 212 37.65 11.18 -5.80
CA ALA A 212 38.06 10.31 -6.90
C ALA A 212 38.69 11.09 -8.07
N GLY A 213 38.32 12.36 -8.26
CA GLY A 213 38.92 13.25 -9.27
C GLY A 213 40.19 13.99 -8.80
N THR A 214 40.56 13.86 -7.53
CA THR A 214 41.82 14.38 -6.97
C THR A 214 42.92 13.33 -6.79
N ALA A 215 42.68 12.10 -7.27
CA ALA A 215 43.64 11.00 -7.35
C ALA A 215 44.08 10.78 -8.81
#